data_AF-A0A3R8S1C1-F1
#
_entry.id   AF-A0A3R8S1C1-F1
#
_cell.length_a   1.000
_cell.length_b   1.000
_cell.length_c   1.000
_cell.angle_alpha   90.00
_cell.angle_beta   90.00
_cell.angle_gamma   90.00
#
_symmetry.space_group_name_H-M   'P 1'
#
loop_
_entity.id
_entity.type
_entity.pdbx_description
1 polymer ?
#
loop_
_entity_poly.entity_id
_entity_poly.type
_entity_poly.pdbx_seq_one_letter_code
_entity_poly.pdbx_strand_id
1 'polypeptide(L)'
;MLAADTAKPPPSAQPATLAPASVVDAALRAMLYCLHPRVIWLSVVPLLLSMLCLGGLAWWGWTDAVAQVRVGLDTWSLSQTFLNWLDGLGATGFRAVLAPLLLVIVTVPVVVVACLLVVATMMTPAIVKLVAQRRFPALQERHGGSWWASLAWSASAAVAALLALFLTLPLWFIPPFALVLPPLIWGWLTYRVMAYDTLADHASVKERQQLMRERRSALLTIGIISGYLGAAPAALWALGAITVILAPLMLVISVWLYTMVFAFSSLWFAHYLLAALQIQRAAEARAVPVSELRPTAQSPQSPAHAPETTVIDVPVREVPGPGAGGNTSLPSPRSHPDAP
;
A
#
# COMPACT_ATOMS: atom_id res chain seq x y z
N MET A 1 -41.37 -40.28 -32.02
CA MET A 1 -40.66 -40.44 -30.72
C MET A 1 -39.20 -40.70 -31.07
N LEU A 2 -38.36 -39.69 -31.33
CA LEU A 2 -37.91 -38.57 -30.48
C LEU A 2 -37.13 -39.04 -29.25
N ALA A 3 -35.81 -39.13 -29.39
CA ALA A 3 -34.83 -38.97 -28.32
C ALA A 3 -33.47 -38.68 -28.97
N ALA A 4 -33.28 -37.42 -29.36
CA ALA A 4 -31.96 -36.88 -29.64
C ALA A 4 -31.23 -36.78 -28.29
N ASP A 5 -30.14 -37.53 -28.17
CA ASP A 5 -29.24 -37.53 -27.03
C ASP A 5 -28.54 -36.15 -26.96
N THR A 6 -29.07 -35.27 -26.13
CA THR A 6 -28.50 -33.95 -25.89
C THR A 6 -27.32 -34.09 -24.94
N ALA A 7 -26.14 -34.31 -25.52
CA ALA A 7 -24.87 -34.22 -24.82
C ALA A 7 -24.79 -32.88 -24.07
N LYS A 8 -24.92 -32.96 -22.75
CA LYS A 8 -24.75 -31.85 -21.81
C LYS A 8 -23.34 -31.27 -22.00
N PRO A 9 -23.16 -29.98 -22.35
CA PRO A 9 -21.83 -29.41 -22.45
C PRO A 9 -21.14 -29.49 -21.07
N PRO A 10 -19.81 -29.73 -21.03
CA PRO A 10 -19.08 -29.73 -19.78
C PRO A 10 -19.26 -28.38 -19.09
N PRO A 11 -19.29 -28.32 -17.75
CA PRO A 11 -19.36 -27.05 -17.03
C PRO A 11 -18.19 -26.20 -17.50
N SER A 12 -18.51 -25.10 -18.18
CA SER A 12 -17.58 -24.03 -18.47
C SER A 12 -16.93 -23.66 -17.14
N ALA A 13 -15.63 -23.93 -17.03
CA ALA A 13 -14.82 -23.46 -15.93
C ALA A 13 -14.92 -21.94 -15.95
N GLN A 14 -15.84 -21.41 -15.13
CA GLN A 14 -16.00 -19.99 -14.93
C GLN A 14 -14.63 -19.49 -14.47
N PRO A 15 -13.99 -18.53 -15.18
CA PRO A 15 -12.76 -17.96 -14.69
C PRO A 15 -13.09 -17.38 -13.33
N ALA A 16 -12.43 -17.89 -12.29
CA ALA A 16 -12.61 -17.49 -10.91
C ALA A 16 -12.80 -15.97 -10.87
N THR A 17 -14.02 -15.53 -10.58
CA THR A 17 -14.28 -14.13 -10.27
C THR A 17 -13.35 -13.83 -9.11
N LEU A 18 -12.32 -13.02 -9.37
CA LEU A 18 -11.43 -12.51 -8.34
C LEU A 18 -12.28 -11.61 -7.46
N ALA A 19 -13.03 -12.22 -6.53
CA ALA A 19 -13.79 -11.51 -5.53
C ALA A 19 -12.80 -10.57 -4.83
N PRO A 20 -13.19 -9.31 -4.57
CA PRO A 20 -12.31 -8.39 -3.87
C PRO A 20 -11.87 -9.09 -2.59
N ALA A 21 -10.55 -9.19 -2.35
CA ALA A 21 -10.05 -9.71 -1.10
C ALA A 21 -10.75 -8.92 0.01
N SER A 22 -11.65 -9.58 0.76
CA SER A 22 -12.41 -8.88 1.77
C SER A 22 -11.42 -8.31 2.78
N VAL A 23 -11.79 -7.20 3.42
CA VAL A 23 -10.93 -6.58 4.45
C VAL A 23 -10.53 -7.63 5.50
N VAL A 24 -11.45 -8.55 5.81
CA VAL A 24 -11.24 -9.69 6.73
C VAL A 24 -10.26 -10.72 6.18
N ASP A 25 -10.39 -11.13 4.91
CA ASP A 25 -9.44 -12.09 4.30
C ASP A 25 -8.02 -11.55 4.27
N ALA A 26 -7.86 -10.24 4.02
CA ALA A 26 -6.57 -9.58 4.08
C ALA A 26 -6.02 -9.57 5.51
N ALA A 27 -6.87 -9.36 6.52
CA ALA A 27 -6.50 -9.39 7.94
C ALA A 27 -6.01 -10.78 8.38
N LEU A 28 -6.76 -11.83 8.05
CA LEU A 28 -6.41 -13.21 8.40
C LEU A 28 -5.08 -13.61 7.76
N ARG A 29 -4.84 -13.24 6.50
CA ARG A 29 -3.56 -13.49 5.83
C ARG A 29 -2.43 -12.71 6.48
N ALA A 30 -2.64 -11.44 6.82
CA ALA A 30 -1.64 -10.65 7.53
C ALA A 30 -1.29 -11.26 8.88
N MET A 31 -2.28 -11.73 9.64
CA MET A 31 -2.09 -12.42 10.92
C MET A 31 -1.20 -13.66 10.77
N LEU A 32 -1.49 -14.51 9.78
CA LEU A 32 -0.69 -15.71 9.50
C LEU A 32 0.74 -15.37 9.09
N TYR A 33 0.94 -14.30 8.33
CA TYR A 33 2.28 -13.86 7.93
C TYR A 33 3.06 -13.20 9.08
N CYS A 34 2.40 -12.56 10.06
CA CYS A 34 3.06 -12.04 11.26
C CYS A 34 3.72 -13.14 12.09
N LEU A 35 3.18 -14.36 12.07
CA LEU A 35 3.77 -15.53 12.73
C LEU A 35 4.97 -16.11 11.97
N HIS A 36 5.27 -15.62 10.77
CA HIS A 36 6.39 -16.12 9.98
C HIS A 36 7.72 -15.72 10.65
N PRO A 37 8.68 -16.66 10.85
CA PRO A 37 9.93 -16.39 11.58
C PRO A 37 10.71 -15.18 11.05
N ARG A 38 10.72 -14.99 9.73
CA ARG A 38 11.33 -13.80 9.10
C ARG A 38 10.68 -12.49 9.55
N VAL A 39 9.36 -12.40 9.70
CA VAL A 39 8.67 -11.17 10.11
C VAL A 39 8.94 -10.88 11.58
N ILE A 40 8.95 -11.93 12.42
CA ILE A 40 9.35 -11.83 13.83
C ILE A 40 10.79 -11.32 13.94
N TRP A 41 11.71 -11.86 13.16
CA TRP A 41 13.11 -11.39 13.19
C TRP A 41 13.25 -9.95 12.68
N LEU A 42 12.52 -9.62 11.61
CA LEU A 42 12.50 -8.27 11.04
C LEU A 42 11.92 -7.24 12.03
N SER A 43 11.03 -7.63 12.95
CA SER A 43 10.48 -6.73 13.97
C SER A 43 11.43 -6.55 15.15
N VAL A 44 12.19 -7.58 15.53
CA VAL A 44 13.18 -7.54 16.63
C VAL A 44 14.42 -6.70 16.26
N VAL A 45 14.87 -6.74 15.01
CA VAL A 45 16.06 -5.99 14.55
C VAL A 45 15.98 -4.48 14.85
N PRO A 46 14.95 -3.75 14.43
CA PRO A 46 14.88 -2.31 14.70
C PRO A 46 14.72 -2.00 16.19
N LEU A 47 14.05 -2.86 16.95
CA LEU A 47 13.99 -2.76 18.42
C LEU A 47 15.38 -2.80 19.04
N LEU A 48 16.17 -3.81 18.70
CA LEU A 48 17.53 -3.96 19.21
C LEU A 48 18.42 -2.79 18.80
N LEU A 49 18.32 -2.34 17.54
CA LEU A 49 19.07 -1.20 17.05
C LEU A 49 18.69 0.08 17.81
N SER A 50 17.40 0.36 17.95
CA SER A 50 16.89 1.49 18.72
C SER A 50 17.33 1.43 20.18
N MET A 51 17.22 0.26 20.82
CA MET A 51 17.60 0.05 22.22
C MET A 51 19.11 0.24 22.42
N LEU A 52 19.93 -0.20 21.47
CA LEU A 52 21.38 -0.03 21.51
C LEU A 52 21.78 1.43 21.27
N CYS A 53 21.18 2.09 20.27
CA CYS A 53 21.42 3.51 20.00
C CYS A 53 21.00 4.39 21.17
N LEU A 54 19.81 4.17 21.73
CA LEU A 54 19.32 4.91 22.89
C LEU A 54 20.12 4.61 24.14
N GLY A 55 20.39 3.34 24.40
CA GLY A 55 21.19 2.91 25.54
C GLY A 55 22.57 3.56 25.47
N GLY A 56 23.18 3.61 24.28
CA GLY A 56 24.44 4.31 24.04
C GLY A 56 24.33 5.82 24.26
N LEU A 57 23.29 6.47 23.73
CA LEU A 57 23.08 7.91 23.91
C LEU A 57 22.83 8.28 25.37
N ALA A 58 22.04 7.49 26.08
CA ALA A 58 21.76 7.67 27.50
C ALA A 58 23.02 7.41 28.33
N TRP A 59 23.77 6.36 28.03
CA TRP A 59 25.02 6.08 28.72
C TRP A 59 26.05 7.20 28.56
N TRP A 60 26.16 7.77 27.36
CA TRP A 60 27.17 8.79 27.06
C TRP A 60 26.74 10.22 27.46
N GLY A 61 25.47 10.59 27.24
CA GLY A 61 25.01 11.97 27.33
C GLY A 61 24.09 12.29 28.50
N TRP A 62 23.67 11.32 29.32
CA TRP A 62 22.64 11.55 30.36
C TRP A 62 23.06 12.58 31.40
N THR A 63 24.25 12.44 32.00
CA THR A 63 24.73 13.35 33.05
C THR A 63 24.83 14.79 32.54
N ASP A 64 25.41 14.95 31.35
CA ASP A 64 25.63 16.26 30.75
C ASP A 64 24.33 16.91 30.30
N ALA A 65 23.39 16.12 29.77
CA ALA A 65 22.07 16.62 29.38
C ALA A 65 21.25 17.05 30.60
N VAL A 66 21.26 16.27 31.69
CA VAL A 66 20.58 16.65 32.95
C VAL A 66 21.20 17.92 33.53
N ALA A 67 22.53 18.04 33.49
CA ALA A 67 23.22 19.25 33.95
C ALA A 67 22.82 20.48 33.12
N GLN A 68 22.73 20.36 31.80
CA GLN A 68 22.29 21.46 30.92
C GLN A 68 20.85 21.87 31.16
N VAL A 69 19.93 20.91 31.35
CA VAL A 69 18.53 21.22 31.70
C VAL A 69 18.46 21.94 33.04
N ARG A 70 19.27 21.52 34.03
CA ARG A 70 19.35 22.18 35.34
C ARG A 70 19.86 23.62 35.22
N VAL A 71 20.92 23.86 34.44
CA VAL A 71 21.41 25.22 34.15
C VAL A 71 20.31 26.07 33.49
N GLY A 72 19.57 25.51 32.53
CA GLY A 72 18.45 26.20 31.89
C GLY A 72 17.35 26.59 32.88
N LEU A 73 16.98 25.68 33.78
CA LEU A 73 16.01 25.96 34.85
C LEU A 73 16.49 27.04 35.82
N ASP A 74 17.80 27.06 36.13
CA ASP A 74 18.36 28.05 37.04
C ASP A 74 18.50 29.45 36.38
N THR A 75 18.58 29.51 35.06
CA THR A 75 18.74 30.76 34.29
C THR A 75 17.41 31.48 34.06
N TRP A 76 16.28 30.77 33.98
CA TRP A 76 14.97 31.37 33.73
C TRP A 76 14.27 31.84 35.01
N SER A 77 13.93 33.13 35.07
CA SER A 77 13.28 33.76 36.23
C SER A 77 11.93 33.15 36.59
N LEU A 78 11.16 32.71 35.58
CA LEU A 78 9.86 32.05 35.79
C LEU A 78 10.03 30.68 36.47
N SER A 79 11.06 29.92 36.06
CA SER A 79 11.41 28.63 36.66
C SER A 79 11.83 28.79 38.11
N GLN A 80 12.64 29.79 38.43
CA GLN A 80 13.04 30.10 39.82
C GLN A 80 11.86 30.49 40.70
N THR A 81 10.91 31.26 40.17
CA THR A 81 9.68 31.65 40.90
C THR A 81 8.84 30.43 41.26
N PHE A 82 8.66 29.51 40.30
CA PHE A 82 7.96 28.24 40.51
C PHE A 82 8.68 27.32 41.50
N LEU A 83 10.01 27.23 41.39
CA LEU A 83 10.83 26.41 42.28
C LEU A 83 10.81 26.93 43.73
N ASN A 84 10.89 28.25 43.93
CA ASN A 84 10.81 28.85 45.27
C ASN A 84 9.42 28.67 45.90
N TRP A 85 8.36 28.70 45.09
CA TRP A 85 7.01 28.38 45.56
C TRP A 85 6.89 26.91 45.99
N LEU A 86 7.48 25.98 45.24
CA LEU A 86 7.60 24.55 45.59
C LEU A 86 8.40 24.33 46.88
N ASP A 87 9.51 25.06 47.05
CA ASP A 87 10.33 25.01 48.25
C ASP A 87 9.52 25.50 49.47
N GLY A 88 8.64 26.49 49.30
CA GLY A 88 7.68 26.95 50.32
C GLY A 88 6.64 25.91 50.75
N LEU A 89 6.38 24.88 49.93
CA LEU A 89 5.50 23.75 50.25
C LEU A 89 6.26 22.57 50.89
N GLY A 90 7.56 22.70 51.13
CA GLY A 90 8.41 21.62 51.67
C GLY A 90 8.82 20.57 50.64
N ALA A 91 8.63 20.84 49.34
CA ALA A 91 8.90 19.91 48.24
C ALA A 91 10.34 20.04 47.67
N THR A 92 11.33 20.32 48.51
CA THR A 92 12.74 20.48 48.11
C THR A 92 13.30 19.24 47.41
N GLY A 93 12.82 18.03 47.75
CA GLY A 93 13.18 16.79 47.05
C GLY A 93 12.68 16.73 45.60
N PHE A 94 11.57 17.41 45.27
CA PHE A 94 11.01 17.44 43.92
C PHE A 94 11.90 18.23 42.96
N ARG A 95 12.56 19.29 43.44
CA ARG A 95 13.54 20.08 42.68
C ARG A 95 14.72 19.24 42.19
N ALA A 96 15.12 18.21 42.93
CA ALA A 96 16.19 17.30 42.53
C ALA A 96 15.82 16.44 41.30
N VAL A 97 14.55 16.04 41.19
CA VAL A 97 14.05 15.14 40.13
C VAL A 97 13.50 15.91 38.92
N LEU A 98 13.22 17.20 39.07
CA LEU A 98 12.59 18.02 38.03
C LEU A 98 13.40 18.07 36.72
N ALA A 99 14.72 18.29 36.78
CA ALA A 99 15.57 18.33 35.59
C ALA A 99 15.62 16.98 34.84
N PRO A 100 15.89 15.83 35.50
CA PRO A 100 15.75 14.51 34.89
C PRO A 100 14.36 14.26 34.30
N LEU A 101 13.29 14.65 35.00
CA LEU A 101 11.92 14.43 34.56
C LEU A 101 11.61 15.22 33.27
N LEU A 102 12.00 16.49 33.22
CA LEU A 102 11.87 17.33 32.02
C LEU A 102 12.66 16.75 30.84
N LEU A 103 13.88 16.30 31.09
CA LEU A 103 14.70 15.67 30.07
C LEU A 103 14.00 14.43 29.49
N VAL A 104 13.43 13.56 30.34
CA VAL A 104 12.67 12.38 29.91
C VAL A 104 11.42 12.79 29.10
N ILE A 105 10.64 13.77 29.59
CA ILE A 105 9.42 14.25 28.91
C ILE A 105 9.71 14.76 27.50
N VAL A 106 10.85 15.40 27.27
CA VAL A 106 11.26 15.92 25.95
C VAL A 106 11.92 14.84 25.09
N THR A 107 12.80 14.03 25.69
CA THR A 107 13.64 13.08 24.97
C THR A 107 12.82 11.87 24.50
N VAL A 108 11.92 11.36 25.34
CA VAL A 108 11.13 10.15 25.02
C VAL A 108 10.30 10.33 23.75
N PRO A 109 9.52 11.41 23.54
CA PRO A 109 8.80 11.63 22.29
C PRO A 109 9.73 11.71 21.07
N VAL A 110 10.84 12.43 21.17
CA VAL A 110 11.81 12.59 20.06
C VAL A 110 12.40 11.24 19.68
N VAL A 111 12.79 10.45 20.67
CA VAL A 111 13.25 9.06 20.53
C VAL A 111 12.21 8.20 19.83
N VAL A 112 10.96 8.26 20.28
CA VAL A 112 9.88 7.44 19.74
C VAL A 112 9.67 7.78 18.26
N VAL A 113 9.66 9.07 17.91
CA VAL A 113 9.57 9.52 16.52
C VAL A 113 10.77 9.05 15.70
N ALA A 114 11.99 9.18 16.21
CA ALA A 114 13.20 8.71 15.54
C ALA A 114 13.18 7.20 15.30
N CYS A 115 12.78 6.41 16.31
CA CYS A 115 12.61 4.96 16.19
C CYS A 115 11.55 4.61 15.16
N LEU A 116 10.39 5.26 15.19
CA LEU A 116 9.33 5.06 14.19
C LEU A 116 9.81 5.41 12.78
N LEU A 117 10.66 6.42 12.62
CA LEU A 117 11.24 6.79 11.33
C LEU A 117 12.19 5.71 10.80
N VAL A 118 13.08 5.20 11.67
CA VAL A 118 14.00 4.10 11.32
C VAL A 118 13.23 2.83 10.99
N VAL A 119 12.23 2.48 11.80
CA VAL A 119 11.34 1.33 11.54
C VAL A 119 10.59 1.52 10.21
N ALA A 120 9.99 2.67 9.96
CA ALA A 120 9.23 2.92 8.74
C ALA A 120 10.11 2.86 7.49
N THR A 121 11.34 3.39 7.56
CA THR A 121 12.27 3.40 6.42
C THR A 121 12.93 2.05 6.16
N MET A 122 13.16 1.22 7.18
CA MET A 122 13.78 -0.10 7.03
C MET A 122 12.76 -1.22 6.82
N MET A 123 11.67 -1.21 7.59
CA MET A 123 10.77 -2.36 7.73
C MET A 123 9.69 -2.38 6.64
N THR A 124 9.08 -1.23 6.36
CA THR A 124 8.01 -1.11 5.36
C THR A 124 8.44 -1.59 3.96
N PRO A 125 9.56 -1.14 3.37
CA PRO A 125 9.97 -1.62 2.04
C PRO A 125 10.34 -3.11 2.06
N ALA A 126 10.94 -3.61 3.15
CA ALA A 126 11.29 -5.03 3.28
C ALA A 126 10.05 -5.94 3.37
N ILE A 127 9.02 -5.53 4.11
CA ILE A 127 7.74 -6.22 4.21
C ILE A 127 7.02 -6.21 2.87
N VAL A 128 6.90 -5.04 2.23
CA VAL A 128 6.19 -4.88 0.96
C VAL A 128 6.86 -5.71 -0.13
N LYS A 129 8.18 -5.68 -0.22
CA LYS A 129 8.96 -6.51 -1.15
C LYS A 129 8.76 -8.00 -0.90
N LEU A 130 8.73 -8.44 0.36
CA LEU A 130 8.48 -9.85 0.70
C LEU A 130 7.08 -10.32 0.27
N VAL A 131 6.06 -9.48 0.47
CA VAL A 131 4.67 -9.80 0.05
C VAL A 131 4.53 -9.78 -1.47
N ALA A 132 5.11 -8.76 -2.12
CA ALA A 132 5.09 -8.62 -3.58
C ALA A 132 5.74 -9.82 -4.27
N GLN A 133 6.95 -10.20 -3.86
CA GLN A 133 7.67 -11.33 -4.44
C GLN A 133 6.96 -12.68 -4.23
N ARG A 134 6.32 -12.89 -3.09
CA ARG A 134 5.75 -14.20 -2.73
C ARG A 134 4.32 -14.40 -3.22
N ARG A 135 3.51 -13.33 -3.27
CA ARG A 135 2.07 -13.44 -3.62
C ARG A 135 1.73 -12.80 -4.96
N PHE A 136 2.49 -11.81 -5.39
CA PHE A 136 2.17 -11.04 -6.60
C PHE A 136 3.38 -10.96 -7.57
N PRO A 137 4.05 -12.09 -7.90
CA PRO A 137 5.26 -12.06 -8.73
C PRO A 137 5.02 -11.53 -10.16
N ALA A 138 3.77 -11.61 -10.64
CA ALA A 138 3.37 -11.08 -11.94
C ALA A 138 3.06 -9.58 -11.94
N LEU A 139 3.08 -8.91 -10.79
CA LEU A 139 2.74 -7.49 -10.67
C LEU A 139 3.97 -6.64 -10.94
N GLN A 140 4.01 -5.95 -12.09
CA GLN A 140 5.12 -5.05 -12.43
C GLN A 140 5.21 -3.86 -11.45
N GLU A 141 6.42 -3.63 -10.94
CA GLU A 141 6.80 -2.46 -10.16
C GLU A 141 6.87 -1.22 -11.07
N ARG A 142 5.95 -0.27 -10.91
CA ARG A 142 5.89 0.97 -11.71
C ARG A 142 6.63 2.15 -11.07
N HIS A 143 7.24 1.98 -9.89
CA HIS A 143 8.08 2.97 -9.20
C HIS A 143 7.50 4.39 -9.22
N GLY A 144 6.21 4.53 -8.88
CA GLY A 144 5.47 5.79 -8.98
C GLY A 144 5.71 6.78 -7.84
N GLY A 145 6.55 6.42 -6.86
CA GLY A 145 6.88 7.24 -5.69
C GLY A 145 8.38 7.53 -5.57
N SER A 146 8.72 8.74 -5.18
CA SER A 146 10.07 9.12 -4.74
C SER A 146 10.15 9.08 -3.21
N TRP A 147 11.31 8.70 -2.65
CA TRP A 147 11.53 8.69 -1.20
C TRP A 147 11.19 10.04 -0.55
N TRP A 148 11.59 11.14 -1.19
CA TRP A 148 11.27 12.50 -0.76
C TRP A 148 9.76 12.81 -0.81
N ALA A 149 9.06 12.23 -1.78
CA ALA A 149 7.61 12.38 -1.88
C ALA A 149 6.88 11.59 -0.79
N SER A 150 7.38 10.42 -0.38
CA SER A 150 6.88 9.68 0.80
C SER A 150 7.11 10.48 2.09
N LEU A 151 8.30 11.07 2.24
CA LEU A 151 8.65 11.85 3.42
C LEU A 151 7.77 13.11 3.54
N ALA A 152 7.64 13.88 2.45
CA ALA A 152 6.79 15.07 2.42
C ALA A 152 5.31 14.73 2.64
N TRP A 153 4.82 13.62 2.06
CA TRP A 153 3.46 13.15 2.29
C TRP A 153 3.22 12.76 3.74
N SER A 154 4.13 11.97 4.33
CA SER A 154 4.06 11.55 5.73
C SER A 154 4.12 12.74 6.68
N ALA A 155 5.01 13.71 6.43
CA ALA A 155 5.09 14.95 7.19
C ALA A 155 3.78 15.76 7.09
N SER A 156 3.21 15.91 5.89
CA SER A 156 1.94 16.61 5.72
C SER A 156 0.78 15.92 6.44
N ALA A 157 0.76 14.58 6.44
CA ALA A 157 -0.25 13.80 7.13
C ALA A 157 -0.09 13.93 8.66
N ALA A 158 1.15 13.92 9.16
CA ALA A 158 1.46 14.12 10.58
C ALA A 158 1.04 15.52 11.05
N VAL A 159 1.35 16.58 10.29
CA VAL A 159 0.91 17.95 10.60
C VAL A 159 -0.63 18.05 10.61
N ALA A 160 -1.29 17.46 9.60
CA ALA A 160 -2.76 17.43 9.57
C ALA A 160 -3.35 16.67 10.78
N ALA A 161 -2.73 15.58 11.21
CA ALA A 161 -3.14 14.84 12.40
C ALA A 161 -2.93 15.65 13.69
N LEU A 162 -1.82 16.37 13.81
CA LEU A 162 -1.57 17.27 14.95
C LEU A 162 -2.60 18.41 15.02
N LEU A 163 -2.93 19.01 13.87
CA LEU A 163 -3.99 20.03 13.80
C LEU A 163 -5.35 19.43 14.19
N ALA A 164 -5.69 18.24 13.69
CA ALA A 164 -6.92 17.56 14.07
C ALA A 164 -6.96 17.22 15.57
N LEU A 165 -5.84 16.80 16.16
CA LEU A 165 -5.73 16.54 17.59
C LEU A 165 -5.95 17.82 18.40
N PHE A 166 -5.31 18.92 18.00
CA PHE A 166 -5.47 20.22 18.65
C PHE A 166 -6.92 20.73 18.57
N LEU A 167 -7.55 20.62 17.40
CA LEU A 167 -8.96 21.00 17.20
C LEU A 167 -9.93 20.12 17.99
N THR A 168 -9.56 18.87 18.33
CA THR A 168 -10.42 17.95 19.07
C THR A 168 -10.27 18.04 20.58
N LEU A 169 -9.26 18.75 21.11
CA LEU A 169 -9.09 18.97 22.55
C LEU A 169 -10.38 19.46 23.27
N PRO A 170 -11.15 20.43 22.75
CA PRO A 170 -12.39 20.85 23.40
C PRO A 170 -13.47 19.75 23.42
N LEU A 171 -13.45 18.84 22.46
CA LEU A 171 -14.40 17.73 22.38
C LEU A 171 -14.08 16.60 23.35
N TRP A 172 -12.84 16.52 23.86
CA TRP A 172 -12.44 15.48 24.83
C TRP A 172 -13.11 15.61 26.19
N PHE A 173 -13.65 16.79 26.53
CA PHE A 173 -14.46 16.96 27.75
C PHE A 173 -15.76 16.13 27.74
N ILE A 174 -16.14 15.59 26.59
CA ILE A 174 -17.29 14.70 26.45
C ILE A 174 -16.78 13.25 26.31
N PRO A 175 -16.98 12.38 27.32
CA PRO A 175 -16.38 11.05 27.41
C PRO A 175 -16.46 10.15 26.15
N PRO A 176 -17.60 10.02 25.45
CA PRO A 176 -17.66 9.20 24.24
C PRO A 176 -16.74 9.70 23.11
N PHE A 177 -16.56 11.02 22.97
CA PHE A 177 -15.69 11.58 21.94
C PHE A 177 -14.20 11.36 22.25
N ALA A 178 -13.82 11.41 23.53
CA ALA A 178 -12.46 11.10 23.97
C ALA A 178 -12.05 9.65 23.65
N LEU A 179 -13.00 8.72 23.56
CA LEU A 179 -12.73 7.33 23.18
C LEU A 179 -12.68 7.12 21.66
N VAL A 180 -13.52 7.83 20.91
CA VAL A 180 -13.67 7.59 19.45
C VAL A 180 -12.73 8.44 18.60
N LEU A 181 -12.51 9.70 18.97
CA LEU A 181 -11.72 10.64 18.16
C LEU A 181 -10.24 10.25 18.05
N PRO A 182 -9.53 9.84 19.12
CA PRO A 182 -8.11 9.52 18.99
C PRO A 182 -7.87 8.35 18.03
N PRO A 183 -8.57 7.21 18.14
CA PRO A 183 -8.44 6.10 17.17
C PRO A 183 -8.88 6.49 15.75
N LEU A 184 -9.84 7.40 15.60
CA LEU A 184 -10.26 7.89 14.28
C LEU A 184 -9.17 8.73 13.60
N ILE A 185 -8.55 9.67 14.34
CA ILE A 185 -7.44 10.49 13.85
C ILE A 185 -6.23 9.60 13.54
N TRP A 186 -5.89 8.69 14.46
CA TRP A 186 -4.80 7.74 14.28
C TRP A 186 -5.05 6.80 13.10
N GLY A 187 -6.28 6.30 12.95
CA GLY A 187 -6.65 5.43 11.86
C GLY A 187 -6.61 6.12 10.51
N TRP A 188 -7.06 7.39 10.45
CA TRP A 188 -6.94 8.22 9.26
C TRP A 188 -5.48 8.47 8.87
N LEU A 189 -4.62 8.81 9.85
CA LEU A 189 -3.18 9.01 9.64
C LEU A 189 -2.52 7.72 9.14
N THR A 190 -2.77 6.60 9.83
CA THR A 190 -2.23 5.28 9.50
C THR A 190 -2.60 4.89 8.09
N TYR A 191 -3.88 5.05 7.71
CA TYR A 191 -4.33 4.82 6.35
C TYR A 191 -3.53 5.67 5.35
N ARG A 192 -3.42 6.99 5.55
CA ARG A 192 -2.77 7.87 4.55
C ARG A 192 -1.29 7.58 4.36
N VAL A 193 -0.59 7.22 5.43
CA VAL A 193 0.83 6.85 5.38
C VAL A 193 0.99 5.47 4.77
N MET A 194 0.35 4.44 5.35
CA MET A 194 0.51 3.05 4.92
C MET A 194 0.03 2.79 3.50
N ALA A 195 -1.08 3.40 3.08
CA ALA A 195 -1.57 3.23 1.72
C ALA A 195 -0.66 3.89 0.69
N TYR A 196 -0.05 5.02 1.04
CA TYR A 196 0.93 5.67 0.18
C TYR A 196 2.18 4.80 0.05
N ASP A 197 2.76 4.39 1.19
CA ASP A 197 4.00 3.61 1.21
C ASP A 197 3.84 2.25 0.51
N THR A 198 2.70 1.59 0.68
CA THR A 198 2.41 0.31 0.01
C THR A 198 2.32 0.46 -1.51
N LEU A 199 1.70 1.55 -1.98
CA LEU A 199 1.43 1.76 -3.41
C LEU A 199 2.57 2.48 -4.13
N ALA A 200 3.47 3.16 -3.42
CA ALA A 200 4.55 3.96 -4.00
C ALA A 200 5.43 3.18 -4.99
N ASP A 201 5.79 1.94 -4.64
CA ASP A 201 6.67 1.12 -5.49
C ASP A 201 5.94 0.42 -6.64
N HIS A 202 4.64 0.13 -6.46
CA HIS A 202 3.89 -0.75 -7.36
C HIS A 202 2.93 -0.02 -8.29
N ALA A 203 2.35 1.10 -7.87
CA ALA A 203 1.31 1.82 -8.59
C ALA A 203 1.84 3.14 -9.18
N SER A 204 1.33 3.51 -10.35
CA SER A 204 1.49 4.86 -10.89
C SER A 204 0.71 5.88 -10.04
N VAL A 205 1.06 7.18 -10.17
CA VAL A 205 0.39 8.26 -9.43
C VAL A 205 -1.13 8.27 -9.67
N LYS A 206 -1.56 8.03 -10.92
CA LYS A 206 -2.99 8.00 -11.29
C LYS A 206 -3.71 6.79 -10.68
N GLU A 207 -3.13 5.59 -10.82
CA GLU A 207 -3.66 4.35 -10.22
C GLU A 207 -3.83 4.51 -8.70
N ARG A 208 -2.81 5.06 -8.02
CA ARG A 208 -2.85 5.29 -6.56
C ARG A 208 -3.97 6.23 -6.16
N GLN A 209 -4.08 7.39 -6.82
CA GLN A 209 -5.12 8.39 -6.50
C GLN A 209 -6.53 7.82 -6.70
N GLN A 210 -6.73 7.07 -7.78
CA GLN A 210 -8.00 6.42 -8.05
C GLN A 210 -8.34 5.39 -6.98
N LEU A 211 -7.40 4.48 -6.65
CA LEU A 211 -7.62 3.42 -5.69
C LEU A 211 -7.89 3.95 -4.28
N MET A 212 -7.16 4.98 -3.85
CA MET A 212 -7.39 5.65 -2.56
C MET A 212 -8.76 6.33 -2.50
N ARG A 213 -9.26 6.87 -3.61
CA ARG A 213 -10.58 7.52 -3.68
C ARG A 213 -11.71 6.49 -3.64
N GLU A 214 -11.59 5.42 -4.42
CA GLU A 214 -12.62 4.37 -4.53
C GLU A 214 -12.74 3.54 -3.25
N ARG A 215 -11.62 3.28 -2.56
CA ARG A 215 -11.59 2.38 -1.38
C ARG A 215 -11.42 3.11 -0.05
N ARG A 216 -11.67 4.43 -0.01
CA ARG A 216 -11.46 5.27 1.18
C ARG A 216 -12.09 4.73 2.46
N SER A 217 -13.30 4.16 2.39
CA SER A 217 -14.03 3.65 3.56
C SER A 217 -13.36 2.40 4.11
N ALA A 218 -13.06 1.43 3.24
CA ALA A 218 -12.35 0.21 3.63
C ALA A 218 -10.97 0.52 4.22
N LEU A 219 -10.24 1.46 3.62
CA LEU A 219 -8.92 1.85 4.09
C LEU A 219 -8.99 2.57 5.44
N LEU A 220 -10.00 3.43 5.66
CA LEU A 220 -10.25 4.05 6.95
C LEU A 220 -10.64 3.01 8.00
N THR A 221 -11.47 2.02 7.67
CA THR A 221 -11.83 0.93 8.60
C THR A 221 -10.60 0.12 9.03
N ILE A 222 -9.73 -0.27 8.08
CA ILE A 222 -8.46 -0.94 8.39
C ILE A 222 -7.61 -0.06 9.30
N GLY A 223 -7.51 1.23 8.98
CA GLY A 223 -6.78 2.22 9.77
C GLY A 223 -7.31 2.33 11.21
N ILE A 224 -8.62 2.47 11.40
CA ILE A 224 -9.24 2.58 12.73
C ILE A 224 -9.00 1.32 13.55
N ILE A 225 -9.20 0.13 12.97
CA ILE A 225 -8.94 -1.14 13.65
C ILE A 225 -7.47 -1.24 14.05
N SER A 226 -6.56 -0.86 13.14
CA SER A 226 -5.11 -0.81 13.41
C SER A 226 -4.77 0.18 14.53
N GLY A 227 -5.43 1.34 14.55
CA GLY A 227 -5.28 2.36 15.59
C GLY A 227 -5.73 1.85 16.97
N TYR A 228 -6.86 1.15 17.05
CA TYR A 228 -7.28 0.48 18.27
C TYR A 228 -6.33 -0.65 18.69
N LEU A 229 -5.81 -1.41 17.73
CA LEU A 229 -4.83 -2.45 18.01
C LEU A 229 -3.53 -1.87 18.59
N GLY A 230 -3.21 -0.62 18.25
CA GLY A 230 -2.13 0.18 18.85
C GLY A 230 -2.32 0.44 20.36
N ALA A 231 -3.51 0.26 20.92
CA ALA A 231 -3.75 0.31 22.36
C ALA A 231 -3.49 -1.03 23.07
N ALA A 232 -3.31 -2.14 22.34
CA ALA A 232 -3.06 -3.46 22.94
C ALA A 232 -1.82 -3.50 23.85
N PRO A 233 -0.67 -2.86 23.52
CA PRO A 233 0.47 -2.79 24.42
C PRO A 233 0.19 -2.07 25.73
N ALA A 234 -0.68 -1.05 25.71
CA ALA A 234 -1.09 -0.33 26.91
C ALA A 234 -2.04 -1.18 27.76
N ALA A 235 -2.94 -1.94 27.13
CA ALA A 235 -3.82 -2.88 27.83
C ALA A 235 -3.05 -3.95 28.62
N LEU A 236 -1.83 -4.30 28.18
CA LEU A 236 -0.95 -5.22 28.91
C LEU A 236 -0.70 -4.76 30.36
N TRP A 237 -0.59 -3.46 30.58
CA TRP A 237 -0.37 -2.88 31.91
C TRP A 237 -1.60 -2.95 32.81
N ALA A 238 -2.79 -3.03 32.22
CA ALA A 238 -4.06 -3.13 32.94
C ALA A 238 -4.38 -4.57 33.42
N LEU A 239 -3.58 -5.58 33.03
CA LEU A 239 -3.85 -7.00 33.31
C LEU A 239 -3.69 -7.42 34.78
N GLY A 240 -3.17 -6.54 35.66
CA GLY A 240 -3.13 -6.75 37.10
C GLY A 240 -1.75 -6.57 37.74
N ALA A 241 -1.65 -6.74 39.06
CA ALA A 241 -0.45 -6.43 39.84
C ALA A 241 0.83 -7.17 39.42
N ILE A 242 0.70 -8.34 38.77
CA ILE A 242 1.85 -9.11 38.27
C ILE A 242 2.64 -8.36 37.18
N THR A 243 2.01 -7.44 36.46
CA THR A 243 2.65 -6.61 35.42
C THR A 243 3.68 -5.66 36.02
N VAL A 244 3.47 -5.22 37.27
CA VAL A 244 4.39 -4.35 38.01
C VAL A 244 5.64 -5.12 38.45
N ILE A 245 5.47 -6.36 38.92
CA ILE A 245 6.61 -7.23 39.29
C ILE A 245 7.44 -7.55 38.04
N LEU A 246 6.77 -7.84 36.93
CA LEU A 246 7.40 -8.11 35.64
C LEU A 246 7.65 -6.84 34.82
N ALA A 247 7.60 -5.64 35.40
CA ALA A 247 7.61 -4.38 34.65
C ALA A 247 8.74 -4.24 33.61
N PRO A 248 10.01 -4.65 33.89
CA PRO A 248 11.06 -4.61 32.89
C PRO A 248 10.78 -5.52 31.69
N LEU A 249 10.27 -6.73 31.94
CA LEU A 249 9.91 -7.69 30.90
C LEU A 249 8.65 -7.24 30.15
N MET A 250 7.64 -6.74 30.87
CA MET A 250 6.42 -6.17 30.29
C MET A 250 6.72 -4.98 29.39
N LEU A 251 7.68 -4.12 29.76
CA LEU A 251 8.12 -3.01 28.92
C LEU A 251 8.67 -3.54 27.58
N VAL A 252 9.59 -4.51 27.62
CA VAL A 252 10.14 -5.12 26.39
C VAL A 252 9.03 -5.75 25.55
N ILE A 253 8.10 -6.48 26.17
CA ILE A 253 6.98 -7.11 25.48
C ILE A 253 6.02 -6.05 24.90
N SER A 254 5.71 -4.97 25.62
CA SER A 254 4.86 -3.88 25.13
C SER A 254 5.49 -3.18 23.92
N VAL A 255 6.77 -2.81 24.00
CA VAL A 255 7.46 -2.18 22.86
C VAL A 255 7.55 -3.16 21.68
N TRP A 256 7.80 -4.45 21.93
CA TRP A 256 7.75 -5.46 20.89
C TRP A 256 6.36 -5.60 20.26
N LEU A 257 5.31 -5.62 21.07
CA LEU A 257 3.93 -5.69 20.60
C LEU A 257 3.57 -4.47 19.75
N TYR A 258 4.06 -3.26 20.09
CA TYR A 258 3.92 -2.08 19.23
C TYR A 258 4.48 -2.31 17.83
N THR A 259 5.68 -2.88 17.71
CA THR A 259 6.26 -3.20 16.39
C THR A 259 5.49 -4.28 15.66
N MET A 260 4.95 -5.28 16.37
CA MET A 260 4.13 -6.33 15.77
C MET A 260 2.80 -5.79 15.24
N VAL A 261 2.14 -4.90 15.98
CA VAL A 261 0.93 -4.21 15.53
C VAL A 261 1.21 -3.38 14.28
N PHE A 262 2.34 -2.65 14.26
CA PHE A 262 2.76 -1.89 13.10
C PHE A 262 3.00 -2.79 11.87
N ALA A 263 3.75 -3.88 12.05
CA ALA A 263 4.02 -4.85 11.00
C ALA A 263 2.73 -5.49 10.48
N PHE A 264 1.85 -5.94 11.38
CA PHE A 264 0.53 -6.48 11.03
C PHE A 264 -0.29 -5.50 10.21
N SER A 265 -0.36 -4.24 10.64
CA SER A 265 -1.09 -3.19 9.92
C SER A 265 -0.51 -2.99 8.53
N SER A 266 0.82 -2.91 8.39
CA SER A 266 1.50 -2.81 7.10
C SER A 266 1.19 -3.99 6.17
N LEU A 267 1.24 -5.24 6.67
CA LEU A 267 0.87 -6.43 5.90
C LEU A 267 -0.60 -6.44 5.49
N TRP A 268 -1.49 -5.98 6.37
CA TRP A 268 -2.92 -5.90 6.08
C TRP A 268 -3.18 -4.92 4.94
N PHE A 269 -2.59 -3.72 5.01
CA PHE A 269 -2.65 -2.75 3.91
C PHE A 269 -2.03 -3.33 2.63
N ALA A 270 -0.87 -3.99 2.69
CA ALA A 270 -0.22 -4.61 1.54
C ALA A 270 -1.09 -5.67 0.86
N HIS A 271 -1.66 -6.60 1.64
CA HIS A 271 -2.52 -7.66 1.10
C HIS A 271 -3.83 -7.13 0.50
N TYR A 272 -4.40 -6.08 1.08
CA TYR A 272 -5.63 -5.47 0.57
C TYR A 272 -5.36 -4.64 -0.69
N LEU A 273 -4.37 -3.73 -0.64
CA LEU A 273 -4.10 -2.78 -1.71
C LEU A 273 -3.48 -3.42 -2.95
N LEU A 274 -2.54 -4.36 -2.80
CA LEU A 274 -1.93 -5.03 -3.95
C LEU A 274 -2.95 -5.95 -4.67
N ALA A 275 -3.83 -6.61 -3.91
CA ALA A 275 -4.94 -7.37 -4.51
C ALA A 275 -5.91 -6.46 -5.26
N ALA A 276 -6.24 -5.29 -4.68
CA ALA A 276 -7.11 -4.32 -5.32
C ALA A 276 -6.48 -3.70 -6.59
N LEU A 277 -5.17 -3.44 -6.57
CA LEU A 277 -4.42 -2.94 -7.74
C LEU A 277 -4.40 -3.98 -8.87
N GLN A 278 -4.20 -5.26 -8.54
CA GLN A 278 -4.27 -6.34 -9.53
C GLN A 278 -5.63 -6.41 -10.22
N ILE A 279 -6.71 -6.33 -9.45
CA ILE A 279 -8.07 -6.34 -10.00
C ILE A 279 -8.29 -5.13 -10.91
N GLN A 280 -7.84 -3.94 -10.49
CA GLN A 280 -7.95 -2.72 -11.30
C GLN A 280 -7.22 -2.88 -12.65
N ARG A 281 -5.96 -3.35 -12.63
CA ARG A 281 -5.19 -3.57 -13.87
C ARG A 281 -5.80 -4.65 -14.76
N ALA A 282 -6.34 -5.72 -14.17
CA ALA A 282 -7.02 -6.76 -14.92
C ALA A 282 -8.31 -6.25 -15.57
N ALA A 283 -9.04 -5.36 -14.91
CA ALA A 283 -10.22 -4.70 -15.46
C ALA A 283 -9.86 -3.72 -16.58
N GLU A 284 -8.81 -2.91 -16.41
CA GLU A 284 -8.29 -2.01 -17.45
C GLU A 284 -7.81 -2.79 -18.68
N ALA A 285 -7.05 -3.88 -18.49
CA ALA A 285 -6.62 -4.74 -19.60
C ALA A 285 -7.80 -5.40 -20.34
N ARG A 286 -8.90 -5.71 -19.63
CA ARG A 286 -10.13 -6.26 -20.22
C ARG A 286 -11.05 -5.19 -20.82
N ALA A 287 -10.87 -3.92 -20.48
CA ALA A 287 -11.52 -2.79 -21.14
C ALA A 287 -10.81 -2.40 -22.45
N VAL A 288 -9.56 -2.84 -22.65
CA VAL A 288 -8.73 -2.57 -23.83
C VAL A 288 -8.92 -3.51 -25.06
N PRO A 289 -9.69 -4.62 -25.10
CA PRO A 289 -9.78 -5.44 -26.31
C PRO A 289 -10.96 -5.08 -27.24
N VAL A 290 -10.66 -4.99 -28.55
CA VAL A 290 -11.52 -5.00 -29.78
C VAL A 290 -11.64 -3.70 -30.61
N SER A 291 -11.16 -2.51 -30.18
CA SER A 291 -11.16 -1.35 -31.11
C SER A 291 -9.95 -1.28 -32.05
N GLU A 292 -8.79 -1.87 -31.68
CA GLU A 292 -7.57 -1.87 -32.51
C GLU A 292 -7.37 -3.16 -33.33
N LEU A 293 -8.14 -4.21 -33.07
CA LEU A 293 -8.08 -5.48 -33.80
C LEU A 293 -9.21 -5.65 -34.82
N ARG A 294 -9.99 -4.60 -35.12
CA ARG A 294 -10.67 -4.56 -36.43
C ARG A 294 -9.54 -4.29 -37.42
N PRO A 295 -9.10 -5.26 -38.24
CA PRO A 295 -8.37 -4.88 -39.43
C PRO A 295 -9.26 -3.83 -40.10
N THR A 296 -8.68 -2.83 -40.73
CA THR A 296 -9.32 -2.13 -41.83
C THR A 296 -9.96 -3.18 -42.74
N ALA A 297 -11.20 -3.56 -42.44
CA ALA A 297 -12.15 -4.05 -43.41
C ALA A 297 -12.35 -2.81 -44.26
N GLN A 298 -11.44 -2.65 -45.22
CA GLN A 298 -11.71 -1.98 -46.46
C GLN A 298 -13.11 -2.44 -46.84
N SER A 299 -14.07 -1.54 -46.70
CA SER A 299 -15.33 -1.67 -47.39
C SER A 299 -14.98 -2.03 -48.83
N PRO A 300 -15.52 -3.12 -49.41
CA PRO A 300 -15.54 -3.23 -50.85
C PRO A 300 -16.22 -1.95 -51.32
N GLN A 301 -15.48 -1.07 -52.00
CA GLN A 301 -16.06 0.04 -52.73
C GLN A 301 -17.06 -0.60 -53.69
N SER A 302 -18.35 -0.49 -53.35
CA SER A 302 -19.43 -0.75 -54.27
C SER A 302 -19.42 0.40 -55.27
N PRO A 303 -19.15 0.17 -56.57
CA PRO A 303 -19.18 1.23 -57.56
C PRO A 303 -20.64 1.55 -57.87
N ALA A 304 -21.22 2.50 -57.13
CA ALA A 304 -22.53 3.06 -57.42
C ALA A 304 -22.36 4.42 -58.12
N HIS A 305 -22.01 4.37 -59.42
CA HIS A 305 -22.49 5.35 -60.39
C HIS A 305 -22.65 4.64 -61.73
N ALA A 306 -23.87 4.15 -61.97
CA ALA A 306 -24.36 3.85 -63.30
C ALA A 306 -24.65 5.16 -64.02
N PRO A 307 -24.24 5.33 -65.28
CA PRO A 307 -25.05 6.03 -66.26
C PRO A 307 -26.00 5.02 -66.94
N GLU A 308 -27.15 5.54 -67.36
CA GLU A 308 -28.31 4.84 -67.88
C GLU A 308 -28.02 3.81 -68.98
N THR A 309 -28.78 2.72 -68.92
CA THR A 309 -28.88 1.69 -69.95
C THR A 309 -29.57 2.24 -71.20
N THR A 310 -28.80 2.68 -72.19
CA THR A 310 -29.30 2.84 -73.56
C THR A 310 -28.93 1.59 -74.35
N VAL A 311 -29.93 0.75 -74.59
CA VAL A 311 -29.89 -0.42 -75.46
C VAL A 311 -29.56 0.04 -76.88
N ILE A 312 -28.47 -0.46 -77.48
CA ILE A 312 -28.19 -0.32 -78.91
C ILE A 312 -27.81 -1.70 -79.45
N ASP A 313 -28.62 -2.17 -80.39
CA ASP A 313 -28.49 -3.40 -81.15
C ASP A 313 -27.13 -3.51 -81.85
N VAL A 314 -26.50 -4.68 -81.71
CA VAL A 314 -25.29 -5.06 -82.45
C VAL A 314 -25.71 -5.76 -83.75
N PRO A 315 -25.35 -5.25 -84.94
CA PRO A 315 -25.69 -5.92 -86.18
C PRO A 315 -24.77 -7.11 -86.45
N VAL A 316 -25.38 -8.18 -86.98
CA VAL A 316 -24.76 -9.42 -87.47
C VAL A 316 -23.66 -9.12 -88.50
N ARG A 317 -22.50 -9.73 -88.32
CA ARG A 317 -21.43 -9.82 -89.34
C ARG A 317 -21.17 -11.28 -89.64
N GLU A 318 -21.64 -11.75 -90.79
CA GLU A 318 -21.33 -13.07 -91.33
C GLU A 318 -19.93 -13.12 -91.98
N VAL A 319 -19.54 -14.38 -92.30
CA VAL A 319 -18.61 -14.84 -93.36
C VAL A 319 -17.20 -15.21 -92.86
N PRO A 320 -16.54 -16.31 -93.32
CA PRO A 320 -17.01 -17.61 -93.87
C PRO A 320 -16.26 -18.86 -93.31
N GLY A 321 -16.78 -20.09 -93.53
CA GLY A 321 -15.95 -21.31 -93.59
C GLY A 321 -15.28 -21.48 -94.97
N PRO A 322 -14.56 -22.56 -95.34
CA PRO A 322 -14.31 -23.84 -94.65
C PRO A 322 -12.80 -24.23 -94.67
N GLY A 323 -12.41 -25.37 -94.06
CA GLY A 323 -11.14 -26.02 -94.45
C GLY A 323 -10.51 -26.98 -93.45
N ALA A 324 -10.48 -28.25 -93.84
CA ALA A 324 -9.81 -29.38 -93.22
C ALA A 324 -8.27 -29.24 -93.07
N GLY A 325 -7.70 -30.12 -92.22
CA GLY A 325 -6.27 -30.43 -92.12
C GLY A 325 -5.67 -29.87 -90.83
N GLY A 326 -5.11 -30.64 -89.91
CA GLY A 326 -4.29 -31.83 -90.09
C GLY A 326 -2.94 -31.56 -89.44
N ASN A 327 -2.48 -32.51 -88.63
CA ASN A 327 -1.09 -32.74 -88.25
C ASN A 327 -0.41 -31.87 -87.16
N THR A 328 -0.16 -32.56 -86.04
CA THR A 328 1.16 -32.86 -85.47
C THR A 328 2.22 -31.76 -85.48
N SER A 329 2.66 -31.36 -84.27
CA SER A 329 4.07 -31.44 -83.89
C SER A 329 4.27 -31.07 -82.41
N LEU A 330 4.58 -32.08 -81.61
CA LEU A 330 5.48 -31.97 -80.45
C LEU A 330 6.90 -31.64 -80.98
N PRO A 331 7.71 -30.88 -80.24
CA PRO A 331 8.73 -31.57 -79.44
C PRO A 331 8.98 -30.98 -78.04
N SER A 332 9.27 -31.90 -77.12
CA SER A 332 9.99 -31.74 -75.84
C SER A 332 11.44 -31.24 -76.03
N PRO A 333 12.30 -31.23 -74.99
CA PRO A 333 12.23 -30.63 -73.65
C PRO A 333 13.53 -29.82 -73.37
N ARG A 334 13.69 -29.31 -72.13
CA ARG A 334 14.92 -28.85 -71.41
C ARG A 334 14.64 -27.47 -70.79
N SER A 335 15.06 -27.14 -69.58
CA SER A 335 15.88 -27.77 -68.55
C SER A 335 15.85 -26.81 -67.36
N HIS A 336 15.79 -27.35 -66.14
CA HIS A 336 16.07 -26.61 -64.90
C HIS A 336 17.43 -25.89 -64.98
N PRO A 337 17.56 -24.79 -64.22
CA PRO A 337 18.66 -24.79 -63.25
C PRO A 337 18.22 -24.32 -61.85
N ASP A 338 18.85 -24.96 -60.86
CA ASP A 338 18.94 -24.54 -59.47
C ASP A 338 19.61 -23.17 -59.34
N ALA A 339 19.16 -22.40 -58.34
CA ALA A 339 19.95 -21.35 -57.70
C ALA A 339 19.36 -21.09 -56.28
N PRO A 340 20.20 -20.62 -55.34
CA PRO A 340 20.27 -21.08 -53.94
C PRO A 340 19.21 -20.53 -52.96
#